data_AF-A0A8S3B7J9-F1
#
_entry.id   AF-A0A8S3B7J9-F1
#
_cell.length_a   1.000
_cell.length_b   1.000
_cell.length_c   1.000
_cell.angle_alpha   90.00
_cell.angle_beta   90.00
_cell.angle_gamma   90.00
#
_symmetry.space_group_name_H-M   'P 1'
#
loop_
_entity.id
_entity.type
_entity.pdbx_description
1 polymer ?
#
loop_
_entity_poly.entity_id
_entity_poly.type
_entity_poly.pdbx_seq_one_letter_code
_entity_poly.pdbx_strand_id
1 'polypeptide(L)' 'MTPEDLTAIGITHPSHRRKIKNEIVRLHLPDGLPDFKPD' A
#
# COMPACT_ATOMS: atom_id res chain seq x y z
N MET A 1 -3.97 -1.15 -1.49
CA MET A 1 -4.08 0.31 -1.33
C MET A 1 -4.65 0.90 -2.60
N THR A 2 -5.83 1.51 -2.49
CA THR A 2 -6.55 2.14 -3.60
C THR A 2 -6.28 3.65 -3.62
N PRO A 3 -6.64 4.36 -4.71
CA PRO A 3 -6.55 5.83 -4.75
C PRO A 3 -7.42 6.52 -3.69
N GLU A 4 -8.52 5.89 -3.27
CA GLU A 4 -9.42 6.39 -2.23
C GLU A 4 -8.74 6.35 -0.86
N ASP A 5 -8.00 5.28 -0.53
CA ASP A 5 -7.22 5.17 0.71
C ASP A 5 -6.23 6.35 0.84
N LEU A 6 -5.53 6.67 -0.26
CA LEU A 6 -4.57 7.78 -0.31
C LEU A 6 -5.27 9.14 -0.18
N THR A 7 -6.46 9.27 -0.75
CA THR A 7 -7.23 10.52 -0.67
C THR A 7 -7.78 10.73 0.75
N ALA A 8 -8.22 9.65 1.42
CA ALA A 8 -8.71 9.68 2.80
C ALA A 8 -7.65 10.15 3.81
N ILE A 9 -6.37 9.90 3.53
CA ILE A 9 -5.24 10.38 4.35
C ILE A 9 -4.66 11.73 3.89
N GLY A 10 -5.37 12.45 3.01
CA GLY A 10 -5.00 13.80 2.56
C GLY A 10 -4.10 13.88 1.32
N ILE A 11 -3.82 12.76 0.66
CA ILE A 11 -3.03 12.74 -0.59
C ILE A 11 -3.96 12.95 -1.79
N THR A 12 -4.27 14.22 -2.04
CA THR A 12 -5.22 14.65 -3.07
C THR A 12 -4.58 14.87 -4.44
N HIS A 13 -3.27 15.09 -4.51
CA HIS A 13 -2.55 15.35 -5.76
C HIS A 13 -2.27 14.05 -6.53
N PRO A 14 -2.67 13.93 -7.82
CA PRO A 14 -2.48 12.71 -8.63
C PRO A 14 -1.03 12.25 -8.72
N SER A 15 -0.09 13.19 -8.86
CA SER A 15 1.34 12.91 -8.95
C SER A 15 1.89 12.28 -7.66
N HIS A 16 1.46 12.77 -6.49
CA HIS A 16 1.85 12.20 -5.20
C HIS A 16 1.29 10.79 -5.01
N ARG A 17 0.01 10.58 -5.35
CA ARG A 17 -0.60 9.24 -5.31
C ARG A 17 0.16 8.24 -6.16
N ARG A 18 0.55 8.65 -7.38
CA ARG A 18 1.30 7.79 -8.30
C ARG A 18 2.69 7.44 -7.76
N LYS A 19 3.41 8.41 -7.18
CA LYS A 19 4.73 8.17 -6.58
C LYS A 19 4.66 7.20 -5.41
N ILE A 20 3.74 7.42 -4.48
CA ILE A 20 3.59 6.58 -3.28
C ILE A 20 3.18 5.16 -3.63
N LYS A 21 2.22 5.00 -4.55
CA LYS A 21 1.83 3.67 -5.05
C LYS A 21 3.03 2.91 -5.61
N ASN A 22 3.88 3.57 -6.40
CA ASN A 22 5.07 2.95 -6.96
C ASN A 22 6.10 2.55 -5.89
N GLU A 23 6.33 3.39 -4.88
CA GLU A 23 7.26 3.08 -3.79
C GLU A 23 6.74 1.94 -2.89
N ILE A 24 5.43 1.88 -2.62
CA ILE A 24 4.83 0.77 -1.87
C ILE A 24 4.99 -0.56 -2.62
N VAL A 25 4.81 -0.57 -3.94
CA VAL A 25 5.03 -1.77 -4.77
C VAL A 25 6.51 -2.17 -4.79
N ARG A 26 7.43 -1.22 -4.67
CA ARG A 26 8.87 -1.48 -4.58
C ARG A 26 9.30 -2.05 -3.23
N LEU A 27 8.59 -1.70 -2.17
CA LEU A 27 8.76 -2.29 -0.84
C LEU A 27 8.21 -3.73 -0.86
N HIS A 28 9.04 -4.67 -1.30
CA HIS A 28 8.81 -6.09 -1.04
C HIS A 28 9.02 -6.36 0.46
N LEU A 29 7.97 -6.15 1.23
CA LEU A 29 7.93 -6.55 2.63
C LEU A 29 7.15 -7.87 2.73
N PRO A 30 7.68 -8.89 3.41
CA PRO A 30 6.86 -10.03 3.80
C PRO A 30 5.69 -9.52 4.65
N ASP A 31 4.51 -10.06 4.42
CA ASP A 31 3.28 -9.75 5.15
C ASP A 31 3.37 -10.07 6.65
N GLY A 32 4.42 -10.79 7.08
CA GLY A 32 4.72 -11.04 8.49
C GLY A 32 3.70 -11.97 9.15
N LEU A 33 2.82 -12.56 8.35
CA LEU A 33 1.85 -13.54 8.79
C LEU A 33 2.54 -14.90 8.87
N PRO A 34 2.30 -15.68 9.93
CA PRO A 34 2.75 -17.06 9.95
C PRO A 34 2.02 -17.85 8.86
N ASP A 35 2.76 -18.63 8.07
CA ASP A 35 2.21 -19.53 7.05
C ASP A 35 1.30 -20.62 7.64
N PHE A 36 1.32 -20.78 8.97
CA PHE A 36 0.55 -21.78 9.68
C PHE A 36 -0.94 -21.42 9.71
N LYS A 37 -1.74 -22.16 8.95
CA LYS A 37 -3.19 -22.19 9.07
C LYS A 37 -3.60 -23.45 9.85
N PRO A 38 -4.16 -23.33 11.07
CA PRO A 38 -4.68 -24.48 11.80
C PRO A 38 -5.89 -25.10 11.07
N ASP A 39 -5.96 -26.43 11.09
CA ASP A 39 -7.10 -27.23 10.62
C ASP A 39 -8.34 -27.07 11.52
#